data_AF-A0A2E3C071-F1
#
_entry.id   AF-A0A2E3C071-F1
#
_cell.length_a   1.000
_cell.length_b   1.000
_cell.length_c   1.000
_cell.angle_alpha   90.00
_cell.angle_beta   90.00
_cell.angle_gamma   90.00
#
_symmetry.space_group_name_H-M   'P 1'
#
loop_
_entity.id
_entity.type
_entity.pdbx_description
1 polymer ?
#
loop_
_entity_poly.entity_id
_entity_poly.type
_entity_poly.pdbx_seq_one_letter_code
_entity_poly.pdbx_strand_id
1 'polypeptide(L)'
;MDTNQNNGLITKIWGPSGWKFLHSVSFGYPIKPTNEQKNEYRNFFKSVGDILPCVYCRESYKKFIQEGCTKLDENALENRDSLTRWLYNIHEAVNEKLEVTYGVTYQDVVNKYESYRAKCSKQKAKGCLMPLDLKADSYKKSSIQECPIISYDIARHFIKYGKLRGLKKNDFFIMNECFDSEKFDEIIKEKTNSLWIKREKKCRKIIEMMRIDGIESIEKEGKFKGLPTLIETQLILMLCSNLTNKQLQEIIKKLPYYKEPKIFSLFKTLD
;
A
#
# COMPACT_ATOMS: atom_id res chain seq x y z
N MET A 1 -32.57 -18.54 2.42
CA MET A 1 -32.32 -17.34 3.24
C MET A 1 -30.82 -17.22 3.40
N ASP A 2 -30.24 -16.11 2.96
CA ASP A 2 -28.79 -15.94 2.91
C ASP A 2 -28.24 -15.77 4.34
N THR A 3 -27.49 -16.76 4.82
CA THR A 3 -26.98 -16.88 6.20
C THR A 3 -25.83 -15.92 6.53
N ASN A 4 -25.62 -14.91 5.67
CA ASN A 4 -24.47 -14.02 5.68
C ASN A 4 -24.76 -12.61 6.25
N GLN A 5 -25.96 -12.37 6.81
CA GLN A 5 -26.38 -11.04 7.31
C GLN A 5 -25.45 -10.45 8.38
N ASN A 6 -24.73 -11.30 9.13
CA ASN A 6 -23.80 -10.88 10.18
C ASN A 6 -22.33 -10.81 9.75
N ASN A 7 -22.04 -11.02 8.46
CA ASN A 7 -20.68 -10.91 7.95
C ASN A 7 -20.21 -9.45 7.90
N GLY A 8 -18.90 -9.26 8.03
CA GLY A 8 -18.28 -7.94 7.85
C GLY A 8 -18.32 -7.44 6.41
N LEU A 9 -17.98 -6.16 6.22
CA LEU A 9 -17.85 -5.54 4.90
C LEU A 9 -16.48 -5.84 4.28
N ILE A 10 -16.44 -5.94 2.94
CA ILE A 10 -15.21 -6.17 2.17
C ILE A 10 -14.14 -5.13 2.53
N THR A 11 -13.04 -5.59 3.13
CA THR A 11 -11.98 -4.73 3.69
C THR A 11 -11.31 -3.83 2.66
N LYS A 12 -11.21 -4.29 1.39
CA LYS A 12 -10.65 -3.50 0.28
C LYS A 12 -11.52 -2.30 -0.12
N ILE A 13 -12.79 -2.25 0.28
CA ILE A 13 -13.70 -1.13 -0.01
C ILE A 13 -13.61 -0.05 1.07
N TRP A 14 -13.85 -0.42 2.33
CA TRP A 14 -13.93 0.57 3.42
C TRP A 14 -12.56 0.91 4.04
N GLY A 15 -11.59 -0.02 3.99
CA GLY A 15 -10.29 0.11 4.63
C GLY A 15 -9.51 1.36 4.23
N PRO A 16 -9.31 1.64 2.92
CA PRO A 16 -8.61 2.85 2.47
C PRO A 16 -9.24 4.14 2.98
N SER A 17 -10.57 4.24 2.96
CA SER A 17 -11.30 5.40 3.49
C SER A 17 -11.17 5.52 5.01
N GLY A 18 -11.24 4.40 5.73
CA GLY A 18 -11.02 4.33 7.17
C GLY A 18 -9.64 4.84 7.57
N TRP A 19 -8.58 4.32 6.95
CA TRP A 19 -7.21 4.81 7.18
C TRP A 19 -7.06 6.28 6.86
N LYS A 20 -7.63 6.73 5.72
CA LYS A 20 -7.58 8.14 5.35
C LYS A 20 -8.15 9.04 6.44
N PHE A 21 -9.32 8.67 6.95
CA PHE A 21 -9.99 9.40 8.03
C PHE A 21 -9.18 9.36 9.33
N LEU A 22 -8.73 8.18 9.78
CA LEU A 22 -7.99 8.05 11.05
C LEU A 22 -6.69 8.86 11.05
N HIS A 23 -5.94 8.84 9.94
CA HIS A 23 -4.75 9.68 9.78
C HIS A 23 -5.13 11.17 9.75
N SER A 24 -6.22 11.57 9.09
CA SER A 24 -6.69 12.96 9.18
C SER A 24 -7.03 13.36 10.63
N VAL A 25 -7.64 12.48 11.42
CA VAL A 25 -7.96 12.72 12.84
C VAL A 25 -6.68 12.91 13.67
N SER A 26 -5.68 12.04 13.50
CA SER A 26 -4.42 12.14 14.24
C SER A 26 -3.62 13.40 13.88
N PHE A 27 -3.58 13.79 12.60
CA PHE A 27 -2.97 15.06 12.20
C PHE A 27 -3.78 16.28 12.67
N GLY A 28 -5.07 16.12 12.98
CA GLY A 28 -5.90 17.14 13.63
C GLY A 28 -5.56 17.36 15.11
N TYR A 29 -4.86 16.42 15.75
CA TYR A 29 -4.55 16.47 17.19
C TYR A 29 -3.71 17.71 17.55
N PRO A 30 -3.90 18.32 18.74
CA PRO A 30 -3.14 19.50 19.14
C PRO A 30 -1.64 19.24 19.29
N ILE A 31 -0.83 20.28 19.06
CA ILE A 31 0.62 20.23 19.32
C ILE A 31 0.89 20.12 20.82
N LYS A 32 0.07 20.78 21.64
CA LYS A 32 0.09 20.73 23.10
C LYS A 32 -1.31 20.34 23.61
N PRO A 33 -1.65 19.04 23.66
CA PRO A 33 -2.98 18.59 24.04
C PRO A 33 -3.23 18.78 25.55
N THR A 34 -4.46 19.09 25.92
CA THR A 34 -4.92 19.03 27.32
C THR A 34 -5.16 17.58 27.74
N ASN A 35 -5.27 17.32 29.05
CA ASN A 35 -5.63 16.00 29.57
C ASN A 35 -7.00 15.53 29.07
N GLU A 36 -7.95 16.45 28.90
CA GLU A 36 -9.26 16.16 28.33
C GLU A 36 -9.14 15.69 26.88
N GLN A 37 -8.40 16.44 26.04
CA GLN A 37 -8.15 16.07 24.64
C GLN A 37 -7.43 14.72 24.52
N LYS A 38 -6.46 14.44 25.39
CA LYS A 38 -5.81 13.12 25.47
C LYS A 38 -6.85 12.02 25.71
N ASN A 39 -7.74 12.21 26.68
CA ASN A 39 -8.78 11.23 27.03
C ASN A 39 -9.80 11.04 25.90
N GLU A 40 -10.24 12.11 25.24
CA GLU A 40 -11.15 12.04 24.09
C GLU A 40 -10.55 11.21 22.95
N TYR A 41 -9.30 11.50 22.57
CA TYR A 41 -8.61 10.77 21.51
C TYR A 41 -8.33 9.31 21.91
N ARG A 42 -7.96 9.05 23.16
CA ARG A 42 -7.81 7.70 23.71
C ARG A 42 -9.10 6.90 23.57
N ASN A 43 -10.23 7.48 23.96
CA ASN A 43 -11.53 6.82 23.92
C ASN A 43 -12.00 6.60 22.47
N PHE A 44 -11.78 7.58 21.60
CA PHE A 44 -12.05 7.46 20.16
C PHE A 44 -11.28 6.27 19.57
N PHE A 45 -9.96 6.21 19.73
CA PHE A 45 -9.15 5.13 19.14
C PHE A 45 -9.41 3.76 19.78
N LYS A 46 -9.74 3.69 21.07
CA LYS A 46 -10.24 2.44 21.67
C LYS A 46 -11.55 1.98 21.00
N SER A 47 -12.50 2.90 20.82
CA SER A 47 -13.81 2.61 20.22
C SER A 47 -13.69 2.19 18.76
N VAL A 48 -12.71 2.70 18.01
CA VAL A 48 -12.40 2.20 16.65
C VAL A 48 -12.23 0.69 16.66
N GLY A 49 -11.51 0.13 17.64
CA GLY A 49 -11.32 -1.31 17.79
C GLY A 49 -12.60 -2.12 18.03
N ASP A 50 -13.67 -1.49 18.49
CA ASP A 50 -14.96 -2.13 18.73
C ASP A 50 -15.90 -2.08 17.51
N ILE A 51 -15.70 -1.12 16.61
CA ILE A 51 -16.67 -0.80 15.55
C ILE A 51 -16.19 -1.10 14.13
N LEU A 52 -14.94 -1.53 13.91
CA LEU A 52 -14.50 -1.93 12.56
C LEU A 52 -15.46 -3.00 12.01
N PRO A 53 -15.97 -2.88 10.76
CA PRO A 53 -16.97 -3.78 10.20
C PRO A 53 -16.34 -5.10 9.71
N CYS A 54 -15.49 -5.70 10.53
CA CYS A 54 -14.72 -6.92 10.26
C CYS A 54 -14.21 -7.48 11.60
N VAL A 55 -14.68 -8.66 12.00
CA VAL A 55 -14.34 -9.30 13.30
C VAL A 55 -12.82 -9.45 13.46
N TYR A 56 -12.15 -10.07 12.48
CA TYR A 56 -10.70 -10.28 12.52
C TYR A 56 -9.89 -8.97 12.54
N CYS A 57 -10.46 -7.90 11.98
CA CYS A 57 -9.84 -6.58 11.99
C CYS A 57 -9.92 -5.98 13.39
N ARG A 58 -11.07 -6.10 14.06
CA ARG A 58 -11.25 -5.68 15.47
C ARG A 58 -10.30 -6.40 16.41
N GLU A 59 -10.25 -7.73 16.32
CA GLU A 59 -9.40 -8.56 17.18
C GLU A 59 -7.92 -8.19 17.05
N SER A 60 -7.43 -8.05 15.81
CA SER A 60 -6.04 -7.67 15.58
C SER A 60 -5.74 -6.24 16.00
N TYR A 61 -6.64 -5.30 15.72
CA TYR A 61 -6.47 -3.91 16.17
C TYR A 61 -6.39 -3.83 17.70
N LYS A 62 -7.29 -4.52 18.42
CA LYS A 62 -7.29 -4.58 19.88
C LYS A 62 -5.99 -5.13 20.45
N LYS A 63 -5.42 -6.17 19.81
CA LYS A 63 -4.11 -6.69 20.18
C LYS A 63 -3.00 -5.65 19.93
N PHE A 64 -2.96 -5.06 18.74
CA PHE A 64 -1.90 -4.10 18.37
C PHE A 64 -1.85 -2.90 19.32
N ILE A 65 -3.00 -2.34 19.73
CA ILE A 65 -3.02 -1.18 20.62
C ILE A 65 -2.57 -1.47 22.06
N GLN A 66 -2.21 -2.71 22.38
CA GLN A 66 -1.77 -3.14 23.72
C GLN A 66 -0.29 -3.52 23.80
N GLU A 67 0.40 -3.65 22.67
CA GLU A 67 1.74 -4.26 22.60
C GLU A 67 2.76 -3.34 21.93
N GLY A 68 4.05 -3.47 22.30
CA GLY A 68 5.19 -2.90 21.58
C GLY A 68 5.09 -1.40 21.27
N CYS A 69 5.57 -1.01 20.08
CA CYS A 69 5.53 0.38 19.58
C CYS A 69 4.15 0.82 19.07
N THR A 70 3.15 -0.07 19.12
CA THR A 70 1.76 0.17 18.76
C THR A 70 0.86 0.38 19.96
N LYS A 71 1.40 0.27 21.19
CA LYS A 71 0.64 0.46 22.42
C LYS A 71 0.06 1.88 22.51
N LEU A 72 -1.24 1.99 22.77
CA LEU A 72 -1.92 3.27 23.00
C LEU A 72 -1.79 3.67 24.47
N ASP A 73 -0.67 4.29 24.82
CA ASP A 73 -0.34 4.75 26.18
C ASP A 73 -0.27 6.29 26.28
N GLU A 74 0.36 6.83 27.32
CA GLU A 74 0.55 8.29 27.46
C GLU A 74 1.60 8.84 26.49
N ASN A 75 2.59 8.03 26.10
CA ASN A 75 3.62 8.44 25.14
C ASN A 75 2.99 8.64 23.76
N ALA A 76 2.11 7.72 23.34
CA ALA A 76 1.36 7.85 22.08
C ALA A 76 0.46 9.10 22.02
N LEU A 77 0.09 9.68 23.16
CA LEU A 77 -0.81 10.83 23.26
C LEU A 77 -0.12 12.12 23.68
N GLU A 78 1.21 12.12 23.80
CA GLU A 78 2.00 13.24 24.30
C GLU A 78 1.73 14.52 23.51
N ASN A 79 1.73 14.41 22.19
CA ASN A 79 1.55 15.51 21.23
C ASN A 79 1.17 14.97 19.84
N ARG A 80 0.95 15.88 18.87
CA ARG A 80 0.64 15.51 17.48
C ARG A 80 1.62 14.50 16.88
N ASP A 81 2.93 14.73 16.97
CA ASP A 81 3.92 13.83 16.33
C ASP A 81 3.84 12.41 16.91
N SER A 82 3.73 12.30 18.24
CA SER A 82 3.61 11.01 18.92
C SER A 82 2.37 10.23 18.46
N LEU A 83 1.22 10.90 18.31
CA LEU A 83 -0.02 10.25 17.91
C LEU A 83 -0.04 9.89 16.42
N THR A 84 0.47 10.78 15.55
CA THR A 84 0.57 10.48 14.11
C THR A 84 1.54 9.33 13.85
N ARG A 85 2.64 9.27 14.60
CA ARG A 85 3.61 8.15 14.53
C ARG A 85 3.03 6.85 15.08
N TRP A 86 2.32 6.90 16.20
CA TRP A 86 1.62 5.74 16.75
C TRP A 86 0.64 5.14 15.74
N LEU A 87 -0.18 5.97 15.08
CA LEU A 87 -1.13 5.48 14.09
C LEU A 87 -0.44 4.96 12.83
N TYR A 88 0.70 5.54 12.44
CA TYR A 88 1.56 5.00 11.38
C TYR A 88 2.06 3.59 11.74
N ASN A 89 2.57 3.38 12.96
CA ASN A 89 3.02 2.06 13.41
C ASN A 89 1.88 1.04 13.40
N ILE A 90 0.67 1.45 13.80
CA ILE A 90 -0.53 0.61 13.73
C ILE A 90 -0.86 0.23 12.28
N HIS A 91 -0.73 1.16 11.33
CA HIS A 91 -0.93 0.90 9.90
C HIS A 91 0.12 -0.10 9.37
N GLU A 92 1.38 0.07 9.73
CA GLU A 92 2.45 -0.84 9.33
C GLU A 92 2.31 -2.24 9.95
N ALA A 93 1.85 -2.36 11.20
CA ALA A 93 1.56 -3.66 11.82
C ALA A 93 0.42 -4.40 11.09
N VAL A 94 -0.58 -3.67 10.58
CA VAL A 94 -1.63 -4.26 9.73
C VAL A 94 -1.06 -4.67 8.37
N ASN A 95 -0.20 -3.86 7.76
CA ASN A 95 0.49 -4.19 6.50
C ASN A 95 1.33 -5.46 6.64
N GLU A 96 2.08 -5.59 7.73
CA GLU A 96 2.87 -6.79 8.05
C GLU A 96 1.99 -8.02 8.23
N LYS A 97 0.88 -7.91 8.98
CA LYS A 97 -0.10 -9.01 9.13
C LYS A 97 -0.66 -9.48 7.79
N LEU A 98 -0.90 -8.55 6.87
CA LEU A 98 -1.42 -8.84 5.53
C LEU A 98 -0.31 -9.24 4.54
N GLU A 99 0.95 -9.22 4.96
CA GLU A 99 2.13 -9.51 4.13
C GLU A 99 2.22 -8.61 2.89
N VAL A 100 1.86 -7.33 3.06
CA VAL A 100 1.88 -6.30 2.02
C VAL A 100 2.84 -5.19 2.45
N THR A 101 3.56 -4.61 1.50
CA THR A 101 4.35 -3.40 1.74
C THR A 101 4.04 -2.36 0.68
N TYR A 102 4.07 -1.08 1.05
CA TYR A 102 3.88 0.05 0.15
C TYR A 102 5.15 0.93 0.06
N GLY A 103 6.19 0.57 0.83
CA GLY A 103 7.42 1.36 0.94
C GLY A 103 7.20 2.81 1.41
N VAL A 104 6.09 3.09 2.12
CA VAL A 104 5.72 4.43 2.59
C VAL A 104 6.39 4.71 3.93
N THR A 105 7.24 5.73 3.98
CA THR A 105 7.89 6.14 5.22
C THR A 105 6.96 7.01 6.06
N TYR A 106 7.25 7.15 7.37
CA TYR A 106 6.53 8.11 8.20
C TYR A 106 6.61 9.54 7.64
N GLN A 107 7.77 9.94 7.09
CA GLN A 107 7.94 11.26 6.49
C GLN A 107 7.06 11.44 5.24
N ASP A 108 6.84 10.40 4.44
CA ASP A 108 5.89 10.46 3.32
C ASP A 108 4.46 10.74 3.82
N VAL A 109 4.05 10.09 4.92
CA VAL A 109 2.75 10.30 5.55
C VAL A 109 2.65 11.74 6.07
N VAL A 110 3.66 12.24 6.77
CA VAL A 110 3.71 13.64 7.23
C VAL A 110 3.58 14.60 6.05
N ASN A 111 4.37 14.41 5.00
CA ASN A 111 4.35 15.25 3.79
C ASN A 111 2.99 15.23 3.07
N LYS A 112 2.27 14.10 3.13
CA LYS A 112 0.93 13.92 2.57
C LYS A 112 -0.11 14.66 3.41
N TYR A 113 -0.19 14.38 4.71
CA TYR A 113 -1.25 14.93 5.57
C TYR A 113 -1.04 16.38 5.97
N GLU A 114 0.21 16.85 6.14
CA GLU A 114 0.46 18.29 6.33
C GLU A 114 0.17 19.11 5.06
N SER A 115 0.14 18.49 3.88
CA SER A 115 -0.36 19.19 2.69
C SER A 115 -1.87 19.46 2.74
N TYR A 116 -2.61 18.77 3.61
CA TYR A 116 -4.05 19.00 3.81
C TYR A 116 -4.32 20.06 4.88
N ARG A 117 -3.27 20.52 5.58
CA ARG A 117 -3.40 21.51 6.65
C ARG A 117 -4.03 22.78 6.09
N ALA A 118 -5.15 23.17 6.70
CA ALA A 118 -5.86 24.39 6.37
C ALA A 118 -4.97 25.63 6.58
N LYS A 119 -4.60 26.30 5.49
CA LYS A 119 -3.85 27.57 5.48
C LYS A 119 -4.80 28.70 5.10
N CYS A 120 -5.62 29.11 6.06
CA CYS A 120 -6.70 30.06 5.82
C CYS A 120 -6.15 31.46 5.54
N SER A 121 -6.67 32.13 4.51
CA SER A 121 -6.45 33.56 4.33
C SER A 121 -7.12 34.35 5.47
N LYS A 122 -6.55 35.50 5.86
CA LYS A 122 -7.08 36.35 6.94
C LYS A 122 -8.38 37.08 6.57
N GLN A 123 -9.02 36.74 5.45
CA GLN A 123 -10.22 37.43 4.97
C GLN A 123 -11.47 36.95 5.74
N LYS A 124 -12.34 37.90 6.09
CA LYS A 124 -13.59 37.69 6.87
C LYS A 124 -14.70 37.00 6.06
N ALA A 125 -14.42 35.87 5.42
CA ALA A 125 -15.46 35.00 4.88
C ALA A 125 -15.90 33.97 5.95
N LYS A 126 -17.14 33.49 5.86
CA LYS A 126 -17.65 32.39 6.70
C LYS A 126 -16.90 31.10 6.36
N GLY A 127 -15.76 30.85 7.01
CA GLY A 127 -14.98 29.62 6.89
C GLY A 127 -13.53 29.83 6.45
N CYS A 128 -12.77 28.73 6.43
CA CYS A 128 -11.38 28.75 5.98
C CYS A 128 -11.29 28.82 4.45
N LEU A 129 -10.95 29.99 3.91
CA LEU A 129 -10.61 30.12 2.49
C LEU A 129 -9.13 29.82 2.29
N MET A 130 -8.81 28.64 1.76
CA MET A 130 -7.45 28.26 1.39
C MET A 130 -7.15 28.74 -0.05
N PRO A 131 -5.96 29.32 -0.31
CA PRO A 131 -5.51 29.66 -1.66
C PRO A 131 -5.64 28.48 -2.65
N LEU A 132 -6.04 28.78 -3.90
CA LEU A 132 -6.39 27.77 -4.90
C LEU A 132 -5.21 26.87 -5.30
N ASP A 133 -4.01 27.44 -5.38
CA ASP A 133 -2.75 26.75 -5.66
C ASP A 133 -2.42 25.72 -4.57
N LEU A 134 -2.47 26.14 -3.30
CA LEU A 134 -2.27 25.24 -2.15
C LEU A 134 -3.32 24.14 -2.12
N LYS A 135 -4.58 24.47 -2.46
CA LYS A 135 -5.69 23.52 -2.53
C LYS A 135 -5.50 22.49 -3.65
N ALA A 136 -5.00 22.93 -4.80
CA ALA A 136 -4.70 22.03 -5.92
C ALA A 136 -3.64 21.01 -5.52
N ASP A 137 -2.60 21.43 -4.81
CA ASP A 137 -1.53 20.53 -4.36
C ASP A 137 -2.02 19.53 -3.31
N SER A 138 -2.90 19.95 -2.37
CA SER A 138 -3.59 19.04 -1.46
C SER A 138 -4.40 17.98 -2.22
N TYR A 139 -5.15 18.37 -3.25
CA TYR A 139 -5.93 17.43 -4.06
C TYR A 139 -5.06 16.46 -4.86
N LYS A 140 -3.95 16.94 -5.44
CA LYS A 140 -2.97 16.08 -6.11
C LYS A 140 -2.42 15.03 -5.13
N LYS A 141 -2.02 15.44 -3.92
CA LYS A 141 -1.51 14.50 -2.90
C LYS A 141 -2.60 13.55 -2.38
N SER A 142 -3.85 14.00 -2.30
CA SER A 142 -5.00 13.18 -1.90
C SER A 142 -5.43 12.16 -2.96
N SER A 143 -5.13 12.38 -4.24
CA SER A 143 -5.44 11.43 -5.31
C SER A 143 -4.35 10.38 -5.52
N ILE A 144 -3.19 10.54 -4.88
CA ILE A 144 -2.14 9.52 -4.86
C ILE A 144 -2.60 8.37 -3.94
N GLN A 145 -2.84 7.23 -4.57
CA GLN A 145 -3.05 5.95 -3.92
C GLN A 145 -1.90 5.02 -4.31
N GLU A 146 -1.09 4.66 -3.32
CA GLU A 146 0.09 3.82 -3.47
C GLU A 146 -0.32 2.36 -3.76
N CYS A 147 0.34 1.71 -4.73
CA CYS A 147 0.15 0.29 -5.00
C CYS A 147 1.15 -0.56 -4.21
N PRO A 148 0.78 -1.79 -3.81
CA PRO A 148 1.69 -2.73 -3.16
C PRO A 148 3.00 -2.90 -3.91
N ILE A 149 4.10 -3.08 -3.19
CA ILE A 149 5.43 -3.30 -3.74
C ILE A 149 5.86 -4.74 -3.44
N ILE A 150 6.46 -5.39 -4.43
CA ILE A 150 7.22 -6.63 -4.24
C ILE A 150 8.68 -6.39 -4.58
N SER A 151 9.59 -7.15 -3.97
CA SER A 151 11.02 -6.99 -4.22
C SER A 151 11.38 -7.36 -5.66
N TYR A 152 12.42 -6.70 -6.17
CA TYR A 152 13.03 -7.06 -7.45
C TYR A 152 13.39 -8.56 -7.51
N ASP A 153 13.93 -9.12 -6.43
CA ASP A 153 14.30 -10.53 -6.34
C ASP A 153 13.13 -11.49 -6.55
N ILE A 154 11.92 -11.13 -6.09
CA ILE A 154 10.72 -11.93 -6.38
C ILE A 154 10.33 -11.72 -7.85
N ALA A 155 10.18 -10.47 -8.28
CA ALA A 155 9.69 -10.12 -9.62
C ALA A 155 10.53 -10.71 -10.75
N ARG A 156 11.87 -10.71 -10.62
CA ARG A 156 12.79 -11.18 -11.67
C ARG A 156 12.60 -12.65 -12.05
N HIS A 157 12.09 -13.48 -11.14
CA HIS A 157 11.79 -14.89 -11.44
C HIS A 157 10.69 -15.02 -12.50
N PHE A 158 9.84 -14.02 -12.67
CA PHE A 158 8.72 -14.03 -13.62
C PHE A 158 9.08 -13.44 -14.99
N ILE A 159 10.32 -12.97 -15.21
CA ILE A 159 10.72 -12.40 -16.52
C ILE A 159 10.60 -13.44 -17.63
N LYS A 160 11.18 -14.63 -17.45
CA LYS A 160 11.11 -15.72 -18.44
C LYS A 160 9.67 -16.21 -18.62
N TYR A 161 8.88 -16.25 -17.55
CA TYR A 161 7.45 -16.58 -17.59
C TYR A 161 6.65 -15.57 -18.40
N GLY A 162 6.85 -14.27 -18.16
CA GLY A 162 6.20 -13.20 -18.92
C GLY A 162 6.48 -13.30 -20.42
N LYS A 163 7.74 -13.58 -20.81
CA LYS A 163 8.11 -13.81 -22.21
C LYS A 163 7.41 -15.05 -22.78
N LEU A 164 7.39 -16.17 -22.05
CA LEU A 164 6.68 -17.40 -22.44
C LEU A 164 5.18 -17.18 -22.62
N ARG A 165 4.59 -16.30 -21.80
CA ARG A 165 3.17 -15.92 -21.84
C ARG A 165 2.84 -14.90 -22.95
N GLY A 166 3.84 -14.39 -23.69
CA GLY A 166 3.65 -13.48 -24.81
C GLY A 166 3.69 -11.99 -24.47
N LEU A 167 4.22 -11.59 -23.31
CA LEU A 167 4.41 -10.17 -22.98
C LEU A 167 5.44 -9.51 -23.91
N LYS A 168 5.18 -8.25 -24.26
CA LYS A 168 6.00 -7.46 -25.19
C LYS A 168 7.09 -6.72 -24.43
N LYS A 169 8.14 -6.27 -25.14
CA LYS A 169 9.27 -5.51 -24.57
C LYS A 169 8.84 -4.34 -23.67
N ASN A 170 7.76 -3.63 -24.04
CA ASN A 170 7.24 -2.49 -23.29
C ASN A 170 6.55 -2.85 -21.97
N ASP A 171 6.18 -4.12 -21.76
CA ASP A 171 5.59 -4.59 -20.50
C ASP A 171 6.66 -4.75 -19.40
N PHE A 172 7.93 -4.84 -19.79
CA PHE A 172 9.08 -4.94 -18.89
C PHE A 172 9.70 -3.57 -18.58
N PHE A 173 9.01 -2.46 -18.84
CA PHE A 173 9.62 -1.11 -18.79
C PHE A 173 10.29 -0.79 -17.46
N ILE A 174 9.76 -1.24 -16.31
CA ILE A 174 10.43 -1.02 -15.02
C ILE A 174 11.55 -2.03 -14.78
N MET A 175 11.39 -3.29 -15.21
CA MET A 175 12.42 -4.33 -15.07
C MET A 175 13.64 -4.09 -15.96
N ASN A 176 13.47 -3.36 -17.06
CA ASN A 176 14.58 -2.96 -17.93
C ASN A 176 15.46 -1.88 -17.27
N GLU A 177 14.88 -1.05 -16.41
CA GLU A 177 15.58 0.02 -15.68
C GLU A 177 16.06 -0.45 -14.30
N CYS A 178 15.30 -1.33 -13.65
CA CYS A 178 15.58 -1.94 -12.36
C CYS A 178 16.24 -3.29 -12.56
N PHE A 179 17.56 -3.31 -12.76
CA PHE A 179 18.33 -4.54 -13.08
C PHE A 179 18.94 -5.22 -11.84
N ASP A 180 18.92 -4.57 -10.68
CA ASP A 180 19.35 -5.12 -9.39
C ASP A 180 18.58 -4.49 -8.22
N SER A 181 18.87 -4.97 -7.01
CA SER A 181 18.23 -4.51 -5.77
C SER A 181 18.68 -3.11 -5.34
N GLU A 182 19.88 -2.66 -5.72
CA GLU A 182 20.36 -1.31 -5.43
C GLU A 182 19.56 -0.28 -6.25
N LYS A 183 19.40 -0.55 -7.55
CA LYS A 183 18.61 0.28 -8.44
C LYS A 183 17.14 0.30 -8.07
N PHE A 184 16.61 -0.82 -7.58
CA PHE A 184 15.28 -0.90 -6.99
C PHE A 184 15.11 0.10 -5.84
N ASP A 185 16.05 0.11 -4.89
CA ASP A 185 16.01 1.00 -3.74
C ASP A 185 16.12 2.47 -4.15
N GLU A 186 16.94 2.79 -5.15
CA GLU A 186 17.00 4.15 -5.74
C GLU A 186 15.64 4.59 -6.31
N ILE A 187 15.02 3.74 -7.13
CA ILE A 187 13.75 4.03 -7.79
C ILE A 187 12.62 4.24 -6.77
N ILE A 188 12.61 3.45 -5.69
CA ILE A 188 11.58 3.55 -4.64
C ILE A 188 11.81 4.75 -3.72
N LYS A 189 13.06 5.14 -3.46
CA LYS A 189 13.37 6.35 -2.69
C LYS A 189 12.89 7.60 -3.43
N GLU A 190 13.01 7.64 -4.75
CA GLU A 190 12.57 8.77 -5.57
C GLU A 190 11.15 8.57 -6.12
N LYS A 191 10.13 8.56 -5.25
CA LYS A 191 8.72 8.35 -5.66
C LYS A 191 8.17 9.42 -6.60
N THR A 192 8.86 10.54 -6.76
CA THR A 192 8.55 11.61 -7.72
C THR A 192 9.06 11.32 -9.13
N ASN A 193 9.86 10.27 -9.31
CA ASN A 193 10.39 9.86 -10.60
C ASN A 193 9.23 9.54 -11.58
N SER A 194 9.35 10.03 -12.82
CA SER A 194 8.35 9.82 -13.86
C SER A 194 8.06 8.34 -14.14
N LEU A 195 9.07 7.47 -14.00
CA LEU A 195 8.97 6.02 -14.13
C LEU A 195 8.08 5.43 -13.03
N TRP A 196 8.30 5.82 -11.77
CA TRP A 196 7.52 5.35 -10.62
C TRP A 196 6.07 5.85 -10.70
N ILE A 197 5.87 7.11 -11.07
CA ILE A 197 4.52 7.68 -11.29
C ILE A 197 3.78 6.93 -12.41
N LYS A 198 4.47 6.57 -13.49
CA LYS A 198 3.92 5.76 -14.59
C LYS A 198 3.54 4.36 -14.10
N ARG A 199 4.40 3.72 -13.29
CA ARG A 199 4.12 2.43 -12.64
C ARG A 199 2.87 2.51 -11.76
N GLU A 200 2.80 3.47 -10.85
CA GLU A 200 1.65 3.66 -9.95
C GLU A 200 0.33 3.80 -10.72
N LYS A 201 0.32 4.63 -11.78
CA LYS A 201 -0.87 4.82 -12.61
C LYS A 201 -1.29 3.54 -13.33
N LYS A 202 -0.34 2.77 -13.88
CA LYS A 202 -0.63 1.51 -14.58
C LYS A 202 -1.11 0.43 -13.61
N CYS A 203 -0.37 0.19 -12.52
CA CYS A 203 -0.73 -0.80 -11.51
C CYS A 203 -2.13 -0.56 -10.95
N ARG A 204 -2.46 0.70 -10.61
CA ARG A 204 -3.78 1.05 -10.08
C ARG A 204 -4.90 0.69 -11.05
N LYS A 205 -4.76 1.08 -12.32
CA LYS A 205 -5.75 0.76 -13.37
C LYS A 205 -5.97 -0.74 -13.52
N ILE A 206 -4.88 -1.52 -13.53
CA ILE A 206 -4.96 -2.97 -13.65
C ILE A 206 -5.65 -3.57 -12.41
N ILE A 207 -5.24 -3.17 -11.20
CA ILE A 207 -5.84 -3.67 -9.96
C ILE A 207 -7.33 -3.32 -9.88
N GLU A 208 -7.70 -2.11 -10.28
CA GLU A 208 -9.10 -1.66 -10.32
C GLU A 208 -9.92 -2.47 -11.32
N MET A 209 -9.43 -2.62 -12.55
CA MET A 209 -10.05 -3.47 -13.58
C MET A 209 -10.22 -4.90 -13.09
N MET A 210 -9.17 -5.52 -12.53
CA MET A 210 -9.26 -6.89 -12.00
C MET A 210 -10.33 -7.03 -10.91
N ARG A 211 -10.53 -6.01 -10.07
CA ARG A 211 -11.55 -6.01 -9.02
C ARG A 211 -12.96 -5.84 -9.59
N ILE A 212 -13.14 -4.93 -10.54
CA ILE A 212 -14.44 -4.65 -11.17
C ILE A 212 -14.91 -5.85 -11.99
N ASP A 213 -13.99 -6.44 -12.76
CA ASP A 213 -14.31 -7.52 -13.70
C ASP A 213 -14.20 -8.92 -13.07
N GLY A 214 -13.85 -9.01 -11.78
CA GLY A 214 -13.73 -10.29 -11.07
C GLY A 214 -12.59 -11.19 -11.59
N ILE A 215 -11.51 -10.59 -12.08
CA ILE A 215 -10.36 -11.30 -12.66
C ILE A 215 -9.46 -11.81 -11.53
N GLU A 216 -9.17 -13.11 -11.58
CA GLU A 216 -8.32 -13.76 -10.59
C GLU A 216 -6.83 -13.53 -10.84
N SER A 217 -6.04 -13.59 -9.77
CA SER A 217 -4.59 -13.46 -9.86
C SER A 217 -3.90 -14.75 -10.31
N ILE A 218 -4.54 -15.91 -10.15
CA ILE A 218 -3.99 -17.23 -10.46
C ILE A 218 -4.87 -17.93 -11.48
N GLU A 219 -4.24 -18.57 -12.47
CA GLU A 219 -4.92 -19.41 -13.44
C GLU A 219 -5.50 -20.65 -12.76
N LYS A 220 -6.81 -20.88 -12.90
CA LYS A 220 -7.49 -22.06 -12.33
C LYS A 220 -7.36 -23.31 -13.18
N GLU A 221 -7.16 -23.15 -14.49
CA GLU A 221 -7.24 -24.23 -15.48
C GLU A 221 -6.18 -24.09 -16.58
N GLY A 222 -6.12 -25.10 -17.45
CA GLY A 222 -5.22 -25.12 -18.60
C GLY A 222 -3.73 -25.31 -18.24
N LYS A 223 -2.86 -25.09 -19.23
CA LYS A 223 -1.41 -25.34 -19.16
C LYS A 223 -0.70 -24.54 -18.05
N PHE A 224 -1.27 -23.41 -17.63
CA PHE A 224 -0.69 -22.51 -16.65
C PHE A 224 -1.35 -22.59 -15.28
N LYS A 225 -2.21 -23.60 -15.03
CA LYS A 225 -2.90 -23.80 -13.76
C LYS A 225 -1.96 -23.68 -12.56
N GLY A 226 -2.34 -22.84 -11.59
CA GLY A 226 -1.56 -22.60 -10.37
C GLY A 226 -0.42 -21.59 -10.52
N LEU A 227 -0.27 -20.95 -11.69
CA LEU A 227 0.64 -19.84 -11.96
C LEU A 227 -0.14 -18.53 -12.13
N PRO A 228 0.51 -17.35 -12.08
CA PRO A 228 -0.18 -16.08 -12.20
C PRO A 228 -0.85 -15.91 -13.55
N THR A 229 -1.97 -15.21 -13.60
CA THR A 229 -2.61 -14.83 -14.86
C THR A 229 -1.69 -13.90 -15.67
N LEU A 230 -1.97 -13.72 -16.97
CA LEU A 230 -1.18 -12.79 -17.80
C LEU A 230 -1.17 -11.37 -17.20
N ILE A 231 -2.34 -10.94 -16.71
CA ILE A 231 -2.54 -9.61 -16.11
C ILE A 231 -1.82 -9.50 -14.75
N GLU A 232 -1.90 -10.53 -13.90
CA GLU A 232 -1.12 -10.55 -12.66
C GLU A 232 0.40 -10.59 -12.94
N THR A 233 0.82 -11.28 -14.00
CA THR A 233 2.24 -11.29 -14.43
C THR A 233 2.71 -9.90 -14.83
N GLN A 234 1.86 -9.09 -15.49
CA GLN A 234 2.18 -7.69 -15.78
C GLN A 234 2.34 -6.86 -14.51
N LEU A 235 1.50 -7.08 -13.48
CA LEU A 235 1.66 -6.43 -12.18
C LEU A 235 3.01 -6.82 -11.54
N ILE A 236 3.32 -8.12 -11.50
CA ILE A 236 4.54 -8.65 -10.91
C ILE A 236 5.78 -8.02 -11.56
N LEU A 237 5.78 -7.94 -12.89
CA LEU A 237 6.84 -7.29 -13.67
C LEU A 237 6.81 -5.76 -13.57
N MET A 238 5.81 -5.17 -12.91
CA MET A 238 5.79 -3.77 -12.48
C MET A 238 6.14 -3.62 -10.99
N LEU A 239 6.77 -4.63 -10.40
CA LEU A 239 7.13 -4.70 -8.98
C LEU A 239 5.89 -4.57 -8.07
N CYS A 240 4.73 -5.05 -8.52
CA CYS A 240 3.43 -4.96 -7.83
C CYS A 240 2.74 -6.34 -7.82
N SER A 241 1.87 -6.63 -6.87
CA SER A 241 1.05 -7.84 -6.94
C SER A 241 -0.20 -7.73 -6.07
N ASN A 242 -1.24 -8.48 -6.43
CA ASN A 242 -2.37 -8.77 -5.54
C ASN A 242 -2.10 -9.97 -4.62
N LEU A 243 -1.01 -10.71 -4.85
CA LEU A 243 -0.56 -11.86 -4.09
C LEU A 243 0.45 -11.45 -3.03
N THR A 244 0.49 -12.16 -1.90
CA THR A 244 1.50 -11.93 -0.86
C THR A 244 2.87 -12.44 -1.29
N ASN A 245 3.92 -11.94 -0.65
CA ASN A 245 5.29 -12.41 -0.89
C ASN A 245 5.42 -13.92 -0.67
N LYS A 246 4.75 -14.51 0.33
CA LYS A 246 4.76 -15.96 0.56
C LYS A 246 4.09 -16.72 -0.58
N GLN A 247 2.93 -16.25 -1.06
CA GLN A 247 2.26 -16.86 -2.21
C GLN A 247 3.15 -16.83 -3.45
N LEU A 248 3.80 -15.69 -3.72
CA LEU A 248 4.74 -15.56 -4.85
C LEU A 248 5.93 -16.51 -4.72
N GLN A 249 6.51 -16.66 -3.52
CA GLN A 249 7.61 -17.60 -3.28
C GLN A 249 7.19 -19.07 -3.54
N GLU A 250 5.98 -19.47 -3.14
CA GLU A 250 5.46 -20.81 -3.46
C GLU A 250 5.17 -21.00 -4.95
N ILE A 251 4.75 -19.95 -5.64
CA ILE A 251 4.53 -19.97 -7.09
C ILE A 251 5.85 -20.07 -7.85
N ILE A 252 6.90 -19.38 -7.39
CA ILE A 252 8.24 -19.43 -8.01
C ILE A 252 8.71 -20.89 -8.13
N LYS A 253 8.48 -21.71 -7.09
CA LYS A 253 8.84 -23.13 -7.07
C LYS A 253 8.11 -23.98 -8.13
N LYS A 254 6.99 -23.48 -8.65
CA LYS A 254 6.15 -24.12 -9.67
C LYS A 254 6.44 -23.63 -11.09
N LEU A 255 7.30 -22.63 -11.26
CA LEU A 255 7.65 -22.13 -12.59
C LEU A 255 8.30 -23.24 -13.43
N PRO A 256 7.99 -23.34 -14.74
CA PRO A 256 8.44 -24.45 -15.59
C PRO A 256 9.97 -24.66 -15.62
N TYR A 257 10.72 -23.59 -15.34
CA TYR A 257 12.17 -23.53 -15.40
C TYR A 257 12.82 -23.40 -14.01
N TYR A 258 12.08 -23.55 -12.92
CA TYR A 258 12.61 -23.37 -11.56
C TYR A 258 13.77 -24.33 -11.23
N LYS A 259 13.73 -25.55 -11.77
CA LYS A 259 14.76 -26.59 -11.58
C LYS A 259 15.85 -26.58 -12.66
N GLU A 260 15.81 -25.65 -13.61
CA GLU A 260 16.92 -25.51 -14.56
C GLU A 260 18.17 -25.08 -13.78
N PRO A 261 19.34 -25.70 -14.00
CA PRO A 261 20.59 -25.24 -13.41
C PRO A 261 20.75 -23.74 -13.71
N LYS A 262 21.19 -22.95 -12.72
CA LYS A 262 21.50 -21.53 -12.92
C LYS A 262 22.59 -21.40 -14.00
N ILE A 263 22.21 -21.34 -15.27
CA ILE A 263 23.10 -20.89 -16.33
C ILE A 263 23.19 -19.37 -16.19
N PHE A 264 24.07 -18.94 -15.27
CA PHE A 264 24.56 -17.57 -15.23
C PHE A 264 25.47 -17.36 -16.44
N SER A 265 24.89 -17.11 -17.62
CA SER A 265 25.53 -16.35 -18.71
C SER A 265 24.56 -16.21 -19.87
N LEU A 266 23.93 -15.05 -20.02
CA LEU A 266 23.37 -14.60 -21.31
C LEU A 266 23.14 -13.08 -21.33
N PHE A 267 24.11 -12.35 -20.80
CA PHE A 267 24.33 -10.93 -21.10
C PHE A 267 25.82 -10.69 -21.37
N LYS A 268 26.35 -11.38 -22.39
CA LYS A 268 27.46 -10.89 -23.21
C LYS A 268 27.18 -11.34 -24.64
N THR A 269 27.46 -10.43 -25.58
CA THR A 269 27.34 -10.50 -27.04
C THR A 269 25.94 -10.34 -27.64
N LEU A 270 25.54 -9.07 -27.77
CA LEU A 270 25.06 -8.58 -29.07
C LEU A 270 26.09 -7.53 -29.50
N ASP A 271 26.84 -7.88 -30.55
CA ASP A 271 27.52 -6.94 -31.43
C ASP A 271 26.49 -6.02 -32.12
#